data_AF-A0A958BR33-F1
#
_entry.id   AF-A0A958BR33-F1
#
_cell.length_a   1.000
_cell.length_b   1.000
_cell.length_c   1.000
_cell.angle_alpha   90.00
_cell.angle_beta   90.00
_cell.angle_gamma   90.00
#
_symmetry.space_group_name_H-M   'P 1'
#
loop_
_entity.id
_entity.type
_entity.pdbx_description
1 polymer ?
#
loop_
_entity_poly.entity_id
_entity_poly.type
_entity_poly.pdbx_seq_one_letter_code
_entity_poly.pdbx_strand_id
1 'polypeptide(L)'
;SAIISRPGSDIAEAIQVAVNGFNEERATQKVIIMLTDGENHRSDVLSAAQAAADQGIIIYTVGFGSPDGEPIPQYDHLGNLIEYKKDSSGQTVLSRLDETTLQEIAAITNGAYLRAAPNGREVDLLADEIGRLQTSELESRFETRGIERFQWFLGIAVVALIIYELIPDRARPKVVRTEAEVVSSDRAKQPT
;
A
#
# COMPACT_ATOMS: atom_id res chain seq x y z
N SER A 1 1.76 -2.31 -14.06
CA SER A 1 0.46 -2.81 -14.54
C SER A 1 0.72 -3.60 -15.81
N ALA A 2 0.29 -4.85 -15.87
CA ALA A 2 0.30 -5.66 -17.08
C ALA A 2 -1.15 -5.92 -17.49
N ILE A 3 -1.49 -5.72 -18.76
CA ILE A 3 -2.81 -6.05 -19.31
C ILE A 3 -2.61 -7.29 -20.17
N ILE A 4 -3.30 -8.39 -19.83
CA ILE A 4 -3.22 -9.64 -20.57
C ILE A 4 -4.63 -9.97 -21.06
N SER A 5 -4.83 -9.93 -22.38
CA SER A 5 -6.12 -10.21 -23.02
C SER A 5 -5.96 -11.44 -23.91
N ARG A 6 -6.56 -12.56 -23.50
CA ARG A 6 -6.70 -13.78 -24.32
C ARG A 6 -8.19 -14.03 -24.59
N PRO A 7 -8.61 -14.25 -25.84
CA PRO A 7 -9.98 -14.66 -26.14
C PRO A 7 -10.21 -16.10 -25.66
N GLY A 8 -11.09 -16.28 -24.68
CA GLY A 8 -11.45 -17.56 -24.09
C GLY A 8 -12.06 -17.35 -22.71
N SER A 9 -13.08 -18.12 -22.35
CA SER A 9 -13.82 -17.96 -21.07
C SER A 9 -13.13 -18.66 -19.89
N ASP A 10 -11.84 -18.98 -19.99
CA ASP A 10 -11.15 -19.71 -18.92
C ASP A 10 -10.64 -18.77 -17.82
N ILE A 11 -11.50 -18.51 -16.84
CA ILE A 11 -11.21 -17.71 -15.65
C ILE A 11 -10.01 -18.30 -14.87
N ALA A 12 -9.84 -19.62 -14.82
CA ALA A 12 -8.75 -20.25 -14.07
C ALA A 12 -7.40 -19.98 -14.77
N GLU A 13 -7.36 -20.11 -16.09
CA GLU A 13 -6.19 -19.74 -16.89
C GLU A 13 -5.87 -18.24 -16.73
N ALA A 14 -6.88 -17.37 -16.75
CA ALA A 14 -6.70 -15.94 -16.58
C ALA A 14 -6.07 -15.59 -15.22
N ILE A 15 -6.49 -16.25 -14.13
CA ILE A 15 -5.87 -16.10 -12.81
C ILE A 15 -4.40 -16.53 -12.87
N GLN A 16 -4.08 -17.70 -13.41
CA GLN A 16 -2.70 -18.19 -13.48
C GLN A 16 -1.79 -17.26 -14.28
N VAL A 17 -2.29 -16.76 -15.42
CA VAL A 17 -1.59 -15.82 -16.28
C VAL A 17 -1.34 -14.49 -15.56
N ALA A 18 -2.32 -14.00 -14.79
CA ALA A 18 -2.15 -12.80 -13.98
C ALA A 18 -1.15 -13.00 -12.83
N VAL A 19 -1.20 -14.16 -12.16
CA VAL A 19 -0.26 -14.56 -11.10
C VAL A 19 1.18 -14.54 -11.63
N ASN A 20 1.42 -15.17 -12.78
CA ASN A 20 2.73 -15.21 -13.44
C ASN A 20 3.20 -13.84 -13.94
N GLY A 21 2.30 -12.86 -14.05
CA GLY A 21 2.63 -11.49 -14.43
C GLY A 21 3.22 -10.65 -13.30
N PHE A 22 3.13 -11.10 -12.05
CA PHE A 22 3.72 -10.39 -10.92
C PHE A 22 5.23 -10.62 -10.83
N ASN A 23 5.98 -9.58 -10.49
CA ASN A 23 7.40 -9.70 -10.21
C ASN A 23 7.60 -10.20 -8.76
N GLU A 24 8.26 -11.34 -8.59
CA GLU A 24 8.51 -11.96 -7.28
C GLU A 24 9.44 -11.15 -6.37
N GLU A 25 10.30 -10.29 -6.94
CA GLU A 25 11.33 -9.54 -6.19
C GLU A 25 10.78 -8.31 -5.44
N ARG A 26 9.50 -7.95 -5.65
CA ARG A 26 8.87 -6.80 -5.00
C ARG A 26 7.95 -7.23 -3.86
N ALA A 27 8.31 -6.84 -2.63
CA ALA A 27 7.49 -7.01 -1.44
C ALA A 27 6.31 -6.02 -1.37
N THR A 28 5.49 -5.95 -2.41
CA THR A 28 4.31 -5.08 -2.52
C THR A 28 3.06 -5.94 -2.62
N GLN A 29 1.91 -5.45 -2.14
CA GLN A 29 0.63 -6.12 -2.34
C GLN A 29 0.42 -6.39 -3.82
N LYS A 30 -0.04 -7.61 -4.10
CA LYS A 30 -0.41 -8.06 -5.42
C LYS A 30 -1.94 -8.08 -5.47
N VAL A 31 -2.50 -7.31 -6.39
CA VAL A 31 -3.95 -7.18 -6.56
C VAL A 31 -4.31 -7.51 -8.01
N ILE A 32 -5.30 -8.37 -8.19
CA ILE A 32 -5.93 -8.69 -9.47
C ILE A 32 -7.33 -8.08 -9.46
N ILE A 33 -7.68 -7.36 -10.53
CA ILE A 33 -9.06 -6.93 -10.78
C ILE A 33 -9.60 -7.76 -11.94
N MET A 34 -10.63 -8.54 -11.66
CA MET A 34 -11.27 -9.44 -12.60
C MET A 34 -12.61 -8.86 -13.06
N LEU A 35 -12.81 -8.76 -14.36
CA LEU A 35 -14.05 -8.28 -14.98
C LEU A 35 -14.63 -9.43 -15.81
N THR A 36 -15.80 -9.94 -15.43
CA THR A 36 -16.40 -11.12 -16.08
C THR A 36 -17.89 -11.22 -15.76
N ASP A 37 -18.63 -11.94 -16.59
CA ASP A 37 -19.97 -12.45 -16.31
C ASP A 37 -19.95 -13.76 -15.48
N GLY A 38 -18.78 -14.30 -15.14
CA GLY A 38 -18.63 -15.46 -14.27
C GLY A 38 -18.91 -16.81 -14.96
N GLU A 39 -19.10 -16.83 -16.28
CA GLU A 39 -19.48 -18.04 -17.00
C GLU A 39 -18.25 -18.94 -17.29
N ASN A 40 -17.92 -19.87 -16.37
CA ASN A 40 -16.88 -20.90 -16.55
C ASN A 40 -17.02 -22.12 -15.60
N HIS A 41 -16.13 -23.11 -15.71
CA HIS A 41 -16.08 -24.29 -14.84
C HIS A 41 -15.66 -23.96 -13.40
N ARG A 42 -16.61 -24.06 -12.46
CA ARG A 42 -16.46 -23.58 -11.07
C ARG A 42 -15.32 -24.22 -10.27
N SER A 43 -15.06 -25.52 -10.39
CA SER A 43 -14.03 -26.21 -9.59
C SER A 43 -12.62 -25.71 -9.86
N ASP A 44 -12.32 -25.43 -11.13
CA ASP A 44 -10.97 -25.04 -11.56
C ASP A 44 -10.70 -23.59 -11.17
N VAL A 45 -11.73 -22.75 -11.22
CA VAL A 45 -11.69 -21.34 -10.84
C VAL A 45 -11.43 -21.17 -9.35
N LEU A 46 -12.13 -21.91 -8.49
CA LEU A 46 -11.91 -21.83 -7.04
C LEU A 46 -10.52 -22.34 -6.65
N SER A 47 -10.03 -23.39 -7.32
CA SER A 47 -8.69 -23.93 -7.10
C SER A 47 -7.61 -22.91 -7.48
N ALA A 48 -7.79 -22.21 -8.60
CA ALA A 48 -6.88 -21.14 -9.02
C ALA A 48 -6.93 -19.93 -8.08
N ALA A 49 -8.12 -19.56 -7.58
CA ALA A 49 -8.27 -18.50 -6.59
C ALA A 49 -7.57 -18.83 -5.27
N GLN A 50 -7.67 -20.09 -4.80
CA GLN A 50 -6.95 -20.54 -3.62
C GLN A 50 -5.43 -20.46 -3.81
N ALA A 51 -4.91 -20.94 -4.95
CA ALA A 51 -3.49 -20.85 -5.25
C ALA A 51 -2.96 -19.40 -5.33
N ALA A 52 -3.81 -18.45 -5.75
CA ALA A 52 -3.50 -17.04 -5.72
C ALA A 52 -3.49 -16.48 -4.28
N ALA A 53 -4.48 -16.87 -3.46
CA ALA A 53 -4.57 -16.48 -2.05
C ALA A 53 -3.34 -16.96 -1.24
N ASP A 54 -2.87 -18.19 -1.50
CA ASP A 54 -1.68 -18.76 -0.86
C ASP A 54 -0.40 -17.95 -1.17
N GLN A 55 -0.39 -17.20 -2.28
CA GLN A 55 0.69 -16.30 -2.68
C GLN A 55 0.49 -14.85 -2.18
N GLY A 56 -0.52 -14.62 -1.34
CA GLY A 56 -0.87 -13.30 -0.82
C GLY A 56 -1.46 -12.37 -1.88
N ILE A 57 -2.04 -12.92 -2.94
CA ILE A 57 -2.66 -12.14 -4.03
C ILE A 57 -4.15 -11.96 -3.71
N ILE A 58 -4.60 -10.70 -3.74
CA ILE A 58 -6.00 -10.33 -3.50
C ILE A 58 -6.71 -10.19 -4.84
N ILE A 59 -7.89 -10.80 -4.98
CA ILE A 59 -8.68 -10.72 -6.22
C ILE A 59 -9.99 -9.97 -5.96
N TYR A 60 -10.18 -8.86 -6.68
CA TYR A 60 -11.45 -8.17 -6.77
C TYR A 60 -12.21 -8.64 -8.00
N THR A 61 -13.50 -8.93 -7.85
CA THR A 61 -14.34 -9.41 -8.95
C THR A 61 -15.43 -8.39 -9.29
N VAL A 62 -15.60 -8.12 -10.58
CA VAL A 62 -16.62 -7.23 -11.14
C VAL A 62 -17.50 -8.01 -12.08
N GLY A 63 -18.73 -8.22 -11.67
CA GLY A 63 -19.77 -8.92 -12.42
C GLY A 63 -20.45 -8.03 -13.44
N PHE A 64 -20.45 -8.38 -14.72
CA PHE A 64 -21.23 -7.69 -15.77
C PHE A 64 -22.43 -8.54 -16.21
N GLY A 65 -23.57 -7.89 -16.45
CA GLY A 65 -24.78 -8.52 -16.96
C GLY A 65 -25.85 -8.79 -15.91
N SER A 66 -26.88 -9.53 -16.31
CA SER A 66 -28.01 -9.89 -15.46
C SER A 66 -27.99 -11.38 -15.10
N PRO A 67 -28.37 -11.75 -13.85
CA PRO A 67 -28.62 -13.14 -13.48
C PRO A 67 -29.71 -13.81 -14.35
N ASP A 68 -30.67 -13.03 -14.84
CA ASP A 68 -31.77 -13.52 -15.67
C ASP A 68 -31.31 -13.95 -17.08
N GLY A 69 -30.14 -13.46 -17.50
CA GLY A 69 -29.53 -13.72 -18.79
C GLY A 69 -29.88 -12.65 -19.82
N GLU A 70 -28.85 -12.08 -20.45
CA GLU A 70 -29.00 -11.07 -21.49
C GLU A 70 -28.39 -11.54 -22.82
N PRO A 71 -29.03 -11.24 -23.96
CA PRO A 71 -28.49 -11.60 -25.26
C PRO A 71 -27.28 -10.72 -25.58
N ILE A 72 -26.19 -11.31 -26.09
CA ILE A 72 -24.96 -10.59 -26.38
C ILE A 72 -25.10 -9.85 -27.72
N PRO A 73 -25.12 -8.49 -27.76
CA PRO A 73 -25.21 -7.75 -29.01
C PRO A 73 -23.90 -7.78 -29.80
N GLN A 74 -23.98 -7.89 -31.12
CA GLN A 74 -22.87 -7.68 -32.05
C GLN A 74 -23.07 -6.37 -32.79
N TYR A 75 -22.07 -5.50 -32.72
CA TYR A 75 -22.08 -4.19 -33.36
C TYR A 75 -21.17 -4.17 -34.57
N ASP A 76 -21.52 -3.36 -35.58
CA ASP A 76 -20.62 -3.06 -36.70
C ASP A 76 -19.52 -2.07 -36.29
N HIS A 77 -18.59 -1.79 -37.20
CA HIS A 77 -17.53 -0.80 -36.97
C HIS A 77 -18.06 0.64 -36.79
N LEU A 78 -19.33 0.89 -37.08
CA LEU A 78 -20.02 2.18 -36.94
C LEU A 78 -20.87 2.23 -35.64
N GLY A 79 -20.89 1.17 -34.83
CA GLY A 79 -21.64 1.07 -33.59
C GLY A 79 -23.11 0.67 -33.74
N ASN A 80 -23.57 0.29 -34.94
CA ASN A 80 -24.94 -0.17 -35.15
C ASN A 80 -25.09 -1.64 -34.75
N LEU A 81 -26.20 -1.98 -34.10
CA LEU A 81 -26.54 -3.36 -33.78
C LEU A 81 -26.79 -4.15 -35.07
N ILE A 82 -25.96 -5.15 -35.33
CA ILE A 82 -26.12 -6.07 -36.47
C ILE A 82 -27.05 -7.22 -36.07
N GLU A 83 -26.64 -7.98 -35.06
CA GLU A 83 -27.31 -9.21 -34.65
C GLU A 83 -26.92 -9.56 -33.21
N TYR A 84 -27.69 -10.43 -32.55
CA TYR A 84 -27.27 -11.04 -31.29
C TYR A 84 -26.46 -12.30 -31.55
N LYS A 85 -25.44 -12.56 -30.71
CA LYS A 85 -24.59 -13.75 -30.82
C LYS A 85 -25.45 -15.01 -30.78
N LYS A 86 -25.20 -15.92 -31.74
CA LYS A 86 -25.86 -17.22 -31.84
C LYS A 86 -24.89 -18.37 -31.57
N ASP A 87 -25.40 -19.48 -31.05
CA ASP A 87 -24.67 -20.72 -30.88
C ASP A 87 -24.56 -21.51 -32.19
N SER A 88 -23.90 -22.68 -32.15
CA SER A 88 -23.76 -23.59 -33.29
C SER A 88 -25.09 -24.17 -33.81
N SER A 89 -26.16 -24.03 -33.03
CA SER A 89 -27.52 -24.47 -33.36
C SER A 89 -28.40 -23.31 -33.89
N GLY A 90 -27.87 -22.09 -33.98
CA GLY A 90 -28.58 -20.90 -34.44
C GLY A 90 -29.45 -20.22 -33.38
N GLN A 91 -29.40 -20.65 -32.12
CA GLN A 91 -30.13 -20.05 -31.00
C GLN A 91 -29.34 -18.88 -30.40
N THR A 92 -30.05 -17.85 -29.94
CA THR A 92 -29.41 -16.69 -29.29
C THR A 92 -28.74 -17.12 -27.98
N VAL A 93 -27.45 -16.80 -27.85
CA VAL A 93 -26.69 -17.01 -26.62
C VAL A 93 -27.12 -15.98 -25.59
N LEU A 94 -27.61 -16.48 -24.46
CA LEU A 94 -27.93 -15.69 -23.27
C LEU A 94 -26.76 -15.84 -22.29
N SER A 95 -25.96 -14.79 -22.10
CA SER A 95 -24.93 -14.76 -21.05
C SER A 95 -25.61 -14.48 -19.72
N ARG A 96 -25.31 -15.29 -18.71
CA ARG A 96 -25.84 -15.17 -17.35
C ARG A 96 -24.73 -14.85 -16.38
N LEU A 97 -25.00 -13.85 -15.54
CA LEU A 97 -24.07 -13.49 -14.48
C LEU A 97 -24.08 -14.55 -13.37
N ASP A 98 -22.96 -15.23 -13.16
CA ASP A 98 -22.75 -16.11 -12.00
C ASP A 98 -22.13 -15.32 -10.82
N GLU A 99 -22.99 -14.62 -10.08
CA GLU A 99 -22.57 -13.86 -8.91
C GLU A 99 -21.98 -14.76 -7.80
N THR A 100 -22.44 -16.01 -7.71
CA THR A 100 -22.03 -16.90 -6.62
C THR A 100 -20.57 -17.26 -6.74
N THR A 101 -20.14 -17.66 -7.93
CA THR A 101 -18.74 -18.00 -8.20
C THR A 101 -17.83 -16.77 -8.00
N LEU A 102 -18.27 -15.58 -8.42
CA LEU A 102 -17.48 -14.34 -8.26
C LEU A 102 -17.33 -13.90 -6.80
N GLN A 103 -18.37 -14.09 -5.98
CA GLN A 103 -18.31 -13.83 -4.54
C GLN A 103 -17.38 -14.80 -3.83
N GLU A 104 -17.38 -16.09 -4.22
CA GLU A 104 -16.49 -17.10 -3.64
C GLU A 104 -15.01 -16.79 -3.93
N ILE A 105 -14.66 -16.41 -5.16
CA ILE A 105 -13.29 -16.01 -5.52
C ILE A 105 -12.81 -14.83 -4.66
N ALA A 106 -13.65 -13.80 -4.54
CA ALA A 106 -13.34 -12.62 -3.74
C ALA A 106 -13.17 -13.00 -2.26
N ALA A 107 -14.04 -13.86 -1.72
CA ALA A 107 -13.97 -14.31 -0.33
C ALA A 107 -12.69 -15.11 -0.03
N ILE A 108 -12.31 -16.04 -0.92
CA ILE A 108 -11.10 -16.87 -0.77
C ILE A 108 -9.83 -16.02 -0.71
N THR A 109 -9.79 -14.96 -1.52
CA THR A 109 -8.60 -14.10 -1.68
C THR A 109 -8.64 -12.84 -0.82
N ASN A 110 -9.65 -12.72 0.05
CA ASN A 110 -9.88 -11.56 0.91
C ASN A 110 -10.04 -10.23 0.13
N GLY A 111 -10.62 -10.30 -1.06
CA GLY A 111 -11.03 -9.17 -1.89
C GLY A 111 -12.51 -8.83 -1.74
N ALA A 112 -13.06 -8.09 -2.71
CA ALA A 112 -14.48 -7.74 -2.74
C ALA A 112 -15.11 -8.00 -4.11
N TYR A 113 -16.38 -8.40 -4.08
CA TYR A 113 -17.23 -8.54 -5.27
C TYR A 113 -18.09 -7.29 -5.45
N LEU A 114 -18.16 -6.81 -6.69
CA LEU A 114 -19.01 -5.70 -7.10
C LEU A 114 -19.79 -6.07 -8.36
N ARG A 115 -21.05 -5.66 -8.40
CA ARG A 115 -21.89 -5.80 -9.59
C ARG A 115 -21.79 -4.51 -10.40
N ALA A 116 -21.37 -4.60 -11.64
CA ALA A 116 -21.34 -3.43 -12.53
C ALA A 116 -22.77 -3.00 -12.86
N ALA A 117 -23.12 -1.76 -12.55
CA ALA A 117 -24.35 -1.17 -13.05
C ALA A 117 -24.08 -0.45 -14.39
N PRO A 118 -25.11 -0.26 -15.22
CA PRO A 118 -24.98 0.39 -16.53
C PRO A 118 -24.44 1.83 -16.49
N ASN A 119 -24.40 2.45 -15.32
CA ASN A 119 -23.95 3.83 -15.12
C ASN A 119 -22.45 3.94 -14.73
N GLY A 120 -21.74 2.82 -14.58
CA GLY A 120 -20.28 2.76 -14.38
C GLY A 120 -19.78 3.25 -13.02
N ARG A 121 -20.67 3.62 -12.09
CA ARG A 121 -20.29 4.20 -10.78
C ARG A 121 -19.58 3.22 -9.85
N GLU A 122 -19.80 1.92 -10.03
CA GLU A 122 -19.21 0.90 -9.17
C GLU A 122 -17.72 0.69 -9.46
N VAL A 123 -17.26 1.03 -10.67
CA VAL A 123 -15.83 1.03 -11.01
C VAL A 123 -15.10 2.13 -10.25
N ASP A 124 -15.73 3.29 -10.03
CA ASP A 124 -15.17 4.37 -9.22
C ASP A 124 -15.03 3.97 -7.75
N LEU A 125 -16.03 3.28 -7.19
CA LEU A 125 -15.97 2.76 -5.82
C LEU A 125 -14.84 1.72 -5.65
N LEU A 126 -14.60 0.90 -6.67
CA LEU A 126 -13.50 -0.06 -6.70
C LEU A 126 -12.15 0.63 -6.78
N ALA A 127 -12.05 1.67 -7.61
CA ALA A 127 -10.84 2.49 -7.71
C ALA A 127 -10.53 3.19 -6.37
N ASP A 128 -11.54 3.69 -5.67
CA ASP A 128 -11.39 4.32 -4.36
C ASP A 128 -10.91 3.33 -3.28
N GLU A 129 -11.50 2.12 -3.22
CA GLU A 129 -11.09 1.08 -2.26
C GLU A 129 -9.65 0.60 -2.53
N ILE A 130 -9.29 0.39 -3.79
CA ILE A 130 -7.91 0.05 -4.19
C ILE A 130 -6.95 1.19 -3.84
N GLY A 131 -7.35 2.43 -4.08
CA GLY A 131 -6.57 3.62 -3.72
C GLY A 131 -6.29 3.71 -2.22
N ARG A 132 -7.27 3.35 -1.39
CA ARG A 132 -7.13 3.28 0.07
C ARG A 132 -6.13 2.20 0.51
N LEU A 133 -6.18 1.03 -0.10
CA LEU A 133 -5.25 -0.07 0.21
C LEU A 133 -3.81 0.26 -0.21
N GLN A 134 -3.62 0.84 -1.40
CA GLN A 134 -2.31 1.32 -1.84
C GLN A 134 -1.75 2.40 -0.90
N THR A 135 -2.59 3.31 -0.42
CA THR A 135 -2.17 4.37 0.51
C THR A 135 -1.77 3.78 1.87
N SER A 136 -2.54 2.82 2.39
CA SER A 136 -2.23 2.13 3.64
C SER A 136 -0.92 1.33 3.58
N GLU A 137 -0.63 0.68 2.44
CA GLU A 137 0.62 -0.07 2.26
C GLU A 137 1.84 0.86 2.07
N LEU A 138 1.63 2.01 1.42
CA LEU A 138 2.64 3.06 1.34
C LEU A 138 2.95 3.61 2.73
N GLU A 139 1.93 3.91 3.55
CA GLU A 139 2.09 4.34 4.94
C GLU A 139 2.79 3.29 5.81
N SER A 140 2.50 2.00 5.63
CA SER A 140 3.19 0.93 6.37
C SER A 140 4.66 0.75 5.93
N ARG A 141 5.00 1.03 4.66
CA ARG A 141 6.39 1.14 4.21
C ARG A 141 7.08 2.43 4.68
N PHE A 142 6.31 3.44 5.07
CA PHE A 142 6.78 4.62 5.79
C PHE A 142 6.73 4.44 7.33
N GLU A 143 6.64 3.20 7.85
CA GLU A 143 7.23 2.88 9.17
C GLU A 143 8.70 3.27 9.07
N THR A 144 8.98 4.47 9.58
CA THR A 144 10.22 5.20 9.44
C THR A 144 11.38 4.29 9.82
N ARG A 145 12.11 3.79 8.82
CA ARG A 145 13.48 3.34 9.04
C ARG A 145 14.29 4.59 9.35
N GLY A 146 14.23 5.02 10.61
CA GLY A 146 14.97 6.15 11.13
C GLY A 146 16.43 5.90 10.84
N ILE A 147 16.98 6.60 9.85
CA ILE A 147 18.41 6.60 9.63
C ILE A 147 18.98 7.28 10.86
N GLU A 148 19.61 6.51 11.74
CA GLU A 148 20.12 6.92 13.04
C GLU A 148 21.24 7.97 12.92
N ARG A 149 20.86 9.21 12.60
CA ARG A 149 21.78 10.35 12.49
C ARG A 149 22.28 10.83 13.86
N PHE A 150 21.81 10.24 14.96
CA PHE A 150 22.29 10.57 16.32
C PHE A 150 23.77 10.28 16.51
N GLN A 151 24.38 9.38 15.70
CA GLN A 151 25.80 9.05 15.79
C GLN A 151 26.69 10.28 15.59
N TRP A 152 26.32 11.19 14.70
CA TRP A 152 27.06 12.45 14.49
C TRP A 152 26.92 13.40 15.68
N PHE A 153 25.71 13.52 16.24
CA PHE A 153 25.47 14.34 17.43
C PHE A 153 26.21 13.79 18.66
N LEU A 154 26.18 12.46 18.84
CA LEU A 154 26.92 11.76 19.90
C LEU A 154 28.43 11.91 19.71
N GLY A 155 28.93 11.77 18.48
CA GLY A 155 30.34 11.98 18.14
C GLY A 155 30.83 13.38 18.48
N ILE A 156 30.05 14.42 18.15
CA ILE A 156 30.35 15.80 18.51
C ILE A 156 30.38 15.98 20.03
N ALA A 157 29.42 15.40 20.77
CA ALA A 157 29.38 15.48 22.22
C ALA A 157 30.60 14.81 22.88
N VAL A 158 31.00 13.64 22.40
CA VAL A 158 32.19 12.92 22.88
C VAL A 158 33.47 13.73 22.61
N VAL A 159 33.62 14.31 21.41
CA VAL A 159 34.76 15.17 21.08
C VAL A 159 34.80 16.41 21.97
N ALA A 160 33.66 17.06 22.20
CA ALA A 160 33.58 18.22 23.08
C ALA A 160 33.98 17.89 24.52
N LEU A 161 33.62 16.71 25.02
CA LEU A 161 33.99 16.24 26.36
C LEU A 161 35.50 15.99 26.49
N ILE A 162 36.12 15.39 25.45
CA ILE A 162 37.58 15.22 25.41
C ILE A 162 38.29 16.57 25.38
N ILE A 163 37.80 17.52 24.58
CA ILE A 163 38.37 18.88 24.52
C ILE A 163 38.24 19.57 25.87
N TYR A 164 37.11 19.44 26.56
CA TYR A 164 36.90 20.01 27.88
C TYR A 164 37.94 19.49 28.89
N GLU A 165 38.19 18.18 28.92
CA GLU A 165 39.20 17.58 29.79
C GLU A 165 40.63 18.02 29.43
N LEU A 166 40.91 18.25 28.14
CA LEU A 166 42.21 18.69 27.66
C LEU A 166 42.51 20.16 27.96
N ILE A 167 41.51 20.98 28.29
CA ILE A 167 41.72 22.37 28.69
C ILE A 167 42.13 22.38 30.16
N PRO A 168 43.39 22.69 30.49
CA PRO A 168 43.81 22.79 31.88
C PRO A 168 43.07 23.96 32.51
N ASP A 169 42.34 23.67 33.58
CA ASP A 169 41.56 24.61 34.37
C ASP A 169 42.46 25.80 34.74
N ARG A 170 42.34 26.91 34.01
CA ARG A 170 43.19 28.08 34.24
C ARG A 170 42.83 28.63 35.61
N ALA A 171 43.78 28.46 36.52
CA ALA A 171 43.75 28.79 37.92
C ALA A 171 42.89 30.03 38.24
N ARG A 172 41.94 29.82 39.15
CA ARG A 172 41.19 30.88 39.83
C ARG A 172 42.18 31.94 40.34
N PRO A 173 41.98 33.24 40.04
CA PRO A 173 42.83 34.27 40.62
C PRO A 173 42.68 34.23 42.14
N LYS A 174 43.80 33.98 42.84
CA LYS A 174 43.85 34.05 44.31
C LYS A 174 43.48 35.48 44.71
N VAL A 175 42.38 35.65 45.41
CA VAL A 175 42.03 36.88 46.10
C VAL A 175 43.11 37.11 47.15
N VAL A 176 44.02 38.05 46.88
CA VAL A 176 45.05 38.50 47.82
C VAL A 176 44.32 39.21 48.95
N ARG A 177 44.32 38.61 50.15
CA ARG A 177 43.95 39.32 51.39
C ARG A 177 45.04 40.36 51.65
N THR A 178 44.71 41.63 51.47
CA THR A 178 45.58 42.73 51.88
C THR A 178 45.62 42.80 53.39
N GLU A 179 46.79 42.52 53.97
CA GLU A 179 47.18 42.99 55.31
C GLU A 179 47.19 44.54 55.28
N ALA A 180 46.09 45.14 55.71
CA ALA A 180 46.01 46.55 56.06
C ALA A 180 45.20 46.69 57.34
N GLU A 181 45.60 45.97 58.37
CA GLU A 181 45.11 46.12 59.75
C GLU A 181 46.29 46.07 60.72
N VAL A 182 47.35 46.81 60.41
CA VAL A 182 48.39 47.21 61.35
C VAL A 182 48.81 48.60 60.90
N VAL A 183 48.90 49.58 61.80
CA VAL A 183 49.13 51.02 61.52
C VAL A 183 47.84 51.85 61.32
N SER A 184 46.96 51.88 62.33
CA SER A 184 46.19 53.11 62.61
C SER A 184 45.76 53.30 64.08
N SER A 185 46.07 52.38 65.00
CA SER A 185 45.66 52.52 66.42
C SER A 185 46.59 53.38 67.29
N ASP A 186 47.53 54.15 66.72
CA ASP A 186 48.55 54.84 67.52
C ASP A 186 48.55 56.37 67.38
N ARG A 187 47.42 56.98 66.98
CA ARG A 187 47.31 58.44 66.91
C ARG A 187 45.88 58.98 67.10
N ALA A 188 45.24 58.64 68.21
CA ALA A 188 44.08 59.42 68.68
C ALA A 188 43.77 59.18 70.17
N LYS A 189 44.56 59.78 71.07
CA LYS A 189 44.02 60.36 72.32
C LYS A 189 44.98 61.44 72.85
N GLN A 190 44.50 62.67 72.77
CA GLN A 190 45.13 63.91 73.20
C GLN A 190 45.24 64.01 74.73
N PRO A 191 46.16 64.85 75.25
CA PRO A 191 46.11 65.36 76.61
C PRO A 191 45.27 66.64 76.69
N THR A 192 44.33 66.68 77.63
CA THR A 192 43.97 67.82 78.50
C THR A 192 43.18 67.28 79.69
#